data_AF-A0A9D6FVC6-F1
#
_entry.id   AF-A0A9D6FVC6-F1
#
_cell.length_a   1.000
_cell.length_b   1.000
_cell.length_c   1.000
_cell.angle_alpha   90.00
_cell.angle_beta   90.00
_cell.angle_gamma   90.00
#
_symmetry.space_group_name_H-M   'P 1'
#
loop_
_entity.id
_entity.type
_entity.pdbx_description
1 polymer ?
#
loop_
_entity_poly.entity_id
_entity_poly.type
_entity_poly.pdbx_seq_one_letter_code
_entity_poly.pdbx_strand_id
1 'polypeptide(L)'
;MRRILLLLLAGCNPPSPMESLGALGRNLHAALGETGGGVFYRDLQDGETIEIRGEDALPAGDAIAIPVLVAVVRDSAEGRYRLDDERTVDAVPGAEPGPEVAALLGKKASIRRMIDLMIAGDPVARGNLVHQAGGPEGVARRMRSAGMERSEAGGAGVPREYGRLLDSLGRGEIVSPAASAEMLSWLSRSPSPRAGVAAAAGRSFVFVVLAADPAAVLRVLREHVSSKR
;
A
#
# COMPACT_ATOMS: atom_id res chain seq x y z
N MET A 1 38.88 -53.06 -19.34
CA MET A 1 38.22 -52.42 -18.17
C MET A 1 37.94 -50.96 -18.51
N ARG A 2 36.68 -50.59 -18.82
CA ARG A 2 36.26 -49.20 -19.04
C ARG A 2 35.44 -48.76 -17.83
N ARG A 3 35.98 -47.86 -17.01
CA ARG A 3 35.24 -47.21 -15.91
C ARG A 3 34.38 -46.10 -16.51
N ILE A 4 33.06 -46.28 -16.48
CA ILE A 4 32.09 -45.21 -16.76
C ILE A 4 31.95 -44.39 -15.48
N LEU A 5 32.41 -43.14 -15.54
CA LEU A 5 32.22 -42.15 -14.49
C LEU A 5 30.84 -41.51 -14.73
N LEU A 6 29.86 -41.84 -13.89
CA LEU A 6 28.56 -41.17 -13.89
C LEU A 6 28.73 -39.81 -13.18
N LEU A 7 28.75 -38.72 -13.94
CA LEU A 7 28.58 -37.38 -13.38
C LEU A 7 27.10 -37.19 -13.02
N LEU A 8 26.78 -37.22 -11.73
CA LEU A 8 25.53 -36.69 -11.20
C LEU A 8 25.57 -35.16 -11.36
N LEU A 9 24.93 -34.67 -12.41
CA LEU A 9 24.53 -33.27 -12.48
C LEU A 9 23.55 -33.02 -11.35
N ALA A 10 23.96 -32.29 -10.33
CA ALA A 10 23.05 -31.71 -9.35
C ALA A 10 22.12 -30.75 -10.12
N GLY A 11 20.93 -31.24 -10.48
CA GLY A 11 19.87 -30.39 -10.95
C GLY A 11 19.54 -29.39 -9.84
N CYS A 12 19.71 -28.09 -10.10
CA CYS A 12 19.12 -27.06 -9.26
C CYS A 12 17.59 -27.22 -9.39
N ASN A 13 16.98 -28.01 -8.51
CA ASN A 13 15.54 -27.93 -8.33
C ASN A 13 15.23 -26.51 -7.85
N PRO A 14 14.22 -25.84 -8.42
CA PRO A 14 13.75 -24.58 -7.86
C PRO A 14 13.35 -24.83 -6.40
N PRO A 15 13.64 -23.89 -5.48
CA PRO A 15 13.29 -24.05 -4.07
C PRO A 15 11.79 -24.27 -3.92
N SER A 16 11.41 -25.07 -2.94
CA SER A 16 9.99 -25.26 -2.61
C SER A 16 9.35 -23.93 -2.22
N PRO A 17 8.02 -23.75 -2.39
CA PRO A 17 7.33 -22.50 -2.05
C PRO A 17 7.63 -22.00 -0.63
N MET A 18 7.59 -22.90 0.35
CA MET A 18 7.89 -22.60 1.76
C MET A 18 9.34 -22.17 2.00
N GLU A 19 10.31 -22.76 1.30
CA GLU A 19 11.72 -22.31 1.36
C GLU A 19 11.91 -20.93 0.73
N SER A 20 11.20 -20.65 -0.37
CA SER A 20 11.19 -19.34 -1.03
C SER A 20 10.59 -18.26 -0.13
N LEU A 21 9.50 -18.56 0.57
CA LEU A 21 8.86 -17.64 1.53
C LEU A 21 9.74 -17.41 2.76
N GLY A 22 10.35 -18.47 3.30
CA GLY A 22 11.29 -18.36 4.42
C GLY A 22 12.53 -17.53 4.08
N ALA A 23 13.07 -17.67 2.87
CA ALA A 23 14.16 -16.83 2.37
C ALA A 23 13.74 -15.37 2.20
N LEU A 24 12.54 -15.12 1.65
CA LEU A 24 11.98 -13.77 1.53
C LEU A 24 11.86 -13.12 2.91
N GLY A 25 11.31 -13.81 3.91
CA GLY A 25 11.15 -13.29 5.26
C GLY A 25 12.47 -12.85 5.90
N ARG A 26 13.53 -13.66 5.76
CA ARG A 26 14.88 -13.30 6.25
C ARG A 26 15.44 -12.08 5.53
N ASN A 27 15.28 -11.99 4.22
CA ASN A 27 15.77 -10.86 3.43
C ASN A 27 15.03 -9.57 3.77
N LEU A 28 13.71 -9.64 4.00
CA LEU A 28 12.90 -8.49 4.44
C LEU A 28 13.32 -8.02 5.84
N HIS A 29 13.55 -8.95 6.77
CA HIS A 29 14.03 -8.62 8.11
C HIS A 29 15.42 -7.96 8.06
N ALA A 30 16.33 -8.49 7.27
CA ALA A 30 17.65 -7.89 7.06
C ALA A 30 17.56 -6.50 6.40
N ALA A 31 16.65 -6.31 5.45
CA ALA A 31 16.46 -5.04 4.75
C ALA A 31 15.84 -3.94 5.63
N LEU A 32 15.07 -4.29 6.66
CA LEU A 32 14.61 -3.34 7.68
C LEU A 32 15.76 -2.84 8.56
N GLY A 33 16.83 -3.61 8.70
CA GLY A 33 18.02 -3.24 9.45
C GLY A 33 17.73 -2.75 10.88
N GLU A 34 18.60 -1.90 11.40
CA GLU A 34 18.44 -1.29 12.73
C GLU A 34 17.44 -0.13 12.74
N THR A 35 17.14 0.49 11.59
CA THR A 35 16.16 1.57 11.46
C THR A 35 14.74 1.09 11.77
N GLY A 36 14.50 -0.21 11.61
CA GLY A 36 13.26 -0.87 12.01
C GLY A 36 12.06 -0.47 11.17
N GLY A 37 10.89 -0.94 11.61
CA GLY A 37 9.63 -0.79 10.89
C GLY A 37 8.90 -2.11 10.84
N GLY A 38 7.83 -2.17 10.05
CA GLY A 38 6.97 -3.32 9.94
C GLY A 38 6.66 -3.65 8.50
N VAL A 39 6.52 -4.95 8.22
CA VAL A 39 6.18 -5.49 6.92
C VAL A 39 5.01 -6.42 7.07
N PHE A 40 4.04 -6.27 6.18
CA PHE A 40 3.05 -7.30 5.90
C PHE A 40 3.19 -7.70 4.44
N TYR A 41 3.23 -8.99 4.16
CA TYR A 41 3.19 -9.54 2.82
C TYR A 41 2.26 -10.73 2.81
N ARG A 42 1.41 -10.83 1.79
CA ARG A 42 0.50 -11.95 1.59
C ARG A 42 0.48 -12.37 0.13
N ASP A 43 0.64 -13.66 -0.11
CA ASP A 43 0.30 -14.26 -1.39
C ASP A 43 -1.23 -14.50 -1.43
N LEU A 44 -1.89 -13.96 -2.45
CA LEU A 44 -3.34 -14.06 -2.58
C LEU A 44 -3.81 -15.40 -3.13
N GLN A 45 -2.90 -16.24 -3.64
CA GLN A 45 -3.25 -17.51 -4.28
C GLN A 45 -3.42 -18.65 -3.26
N ASP A 46 -2.48 -18.78 -2.33
CA ASP A 46 -2.51 -19.79 -1.25
C ASP A 46 -2.69 -19.20 0.15
N GLY A 47 -2.63 -17.87 0.27
CA GLY A 47 -2.84 -17.17 1.53
C GLY A 47 -1.61 -17.12 2.43
N GLU A 48 -0.43 -17.56 1.95
CA GLU A 48 0.81 -17.51 2.72
C GLU A 48 1.17 -16.07 3.11
N THR A 49 1.63 -15.88 4.35
CA THR A 49 1.86 -14.56 4.94
C THR A 49 3.26 -14.44 5.53
N ILE A 50 3.87 -13.27 5.36
CA ILE A 50 5.05 -12.84 6.12
C ILE A 50 4.66 -11.60 6.89
N GLU A 51 4.95 -11.61 8.18
CA GLU A 51 4.68 -10.48 9.06
C GLU A 51 5.89 -10.17 9.93
N ILE A 52 6.39 -8.95 9.81
CA ILE A 52 7.43 -8.40 10.68
C ILE A 52 6.79 -7.24 11.41
N ARG A 53 6.68 -7.33 12.74
CA ARG A 53 5.99 -6.32 13.56
C ARG A 53 4.58 -6.02 13.04
N GLY A 54 3.88 -7.05 12.56
CA GLY A 54 2.60 -6.92 11.87
C GLY A 54 1.48 -6.34 12.73
N GLU A 55 1.59 -6.50 14.05
CA GLU A 55 0.65 -6.02 15.07
C GLU A 55 1.12 -4.73 15.77
N ASP A 56 2.28 -4.19 15.42
CA ASP A 56 2.81 -3.01 16.10
C ASP A 56 2.19 -1.75 15.53
N ALA A 57 1.92 -0.77 16.39
CA ALA A 57 1.57 0.58 15.98
C ALA A 57 2.85 1.32 15.56
N LEU A 58 2.97 1.61 14.27
CA LEU A 58 4.15 2.23 13.65
C LEU A 58 3.80 3.54 12.95
N PRO A 59 4.72 4.49 12.78
CA PRO A 59 4.44 5.67 11.95
C PRO A 59 4.00 5.26 10.53
N ALA A 60 2.77 5.63 10.14
CA ALA A 60 2.23 5.25 8.84
C ALA A 60 2.90 6.01 7.69
N GLY A 61 3.31 7.26 7.94
CA GLY A 61 3.78 8.18 6.91
C GLY A 61 2.75 8.28 5.77
N ASP A 62 3.22 8.23 4.53
CA ASP A 62 2.34 8.34 3.35
C ASP A 62 1.44 7.13 3.12
N ALA A 63 1.63 6.02 3.85
CA ALA A 63 0.72 4.88 3.76
C ALA A 63 -0.72 5.28 4.11
N ILE A 64 -0.91 6.34 4.92
CA ILE A 64 -2.22 6.87 5.29
C ILE A 64 -3.06 7.32 4.08
N ALA A 65 -2.44 7.57 2.92
CA ALA A 65 -3.16 7.83 1.67
C ALA A 65 -4.12 6.69 1.29
N ILE A 66 -3.83 5.45 1.70
CA ILE A 66 -4.65 4.27 1.38
C ILE A 66 -6.02 4.33 2.07
N PRO A 67 -6.12 4.43 3.42
CA PRO A 67 -7.41 4.58 4.06
C PRO A 67 -8.12 5.90 3.71
N VAL A 68 -7.39 6.97 3.41
CA VAL A 68 -7.99 8.22 2.91
C VAL A 68 -8.63 8.03 1.53
N LEU A 69 -7.93 7.34 0.60
CA LEU A 69 -8.48 6.99 -0.71
C LEU A 69 -9.76 6.15 -0.58
N VAL A 70 -9.71 5.10 0.25
CA VAL A 70 -10.87 4.26 0.55
C VAL A 70 -12.03 5.09 1.08
N ALA A 71 -11.75 6.02 1.99
CA ALA A 71 -12.76 6.87 2.57
C ALA A 71 -13.45 7.76 1.53
N VAL A 72 -12.66 8.41 0.67
CA VAL A 72 -13.17 9.33 -0.36
C VAL A 72 -13.95 8.61 -1.44
N VAL A 73 -13.45 7.47 -1.91
CA VAL A 73 -14.13 6.67 -2.95
C VAL A 73 -15.41 6.05 -2.42
N ARG A 74 -15.42 5.54 -1.18
CA ARG A 74 -16.64 5.03 -0.54
C ARG A 74 -17.71 6.11 -0.43
N ASP A 75 -17.35 7.30 0.04
CA ASP A 75 -18.29 8.43 0.14
C ASP A 75 -18.88 8.82 -1.22
N SER A 76 -18.05 8.78 -2.26
CA SER A 76 -18.53 9.06 -3.62
C SER A 76 -19.49 7.98 -4.12
N ALA A 77 -19.18 6.72 -3.87
CA ALA A 77 -20.06 5.59 -4.21
C ALA A 77 -21.39 5.62 -3.45
N GLU A 78 -21.40 6.16 -2.22
CA GLU A 78 -22.61 6.41 -1.43
C GLU A 78 -23.38 7.67 -1.86
N GLY A 79 -22.93 8.35 -2.93
CA GLY A 79 -23.63 9.50 -3.51
C GLY A 79 -23.45 10.80 -2.75
N ARG A 80 -22.48 10.89 -1.82
CA ARG A 80 -22.26 12.11 -1.04
C ARG A 80 -21.60 13.22 -1.86
N TYR A 81 -20.88 12.84 -2.91
CA TYR A 81 -20.29 13.71 -3.93
C TYR A 81 -19.82 12.87 -5.13
N ARG A 82 -19.47 13.51 -6.24
CA ARG A 82 -18.81 12.84 -7.37
C ARG A 82 -17.31 13.12 -7.34
N LEU A 83 -16.49 12.18 -7.81
CA LEU A 83 -15.04 12.41 -7.90
C LEU A 83 -14.66 13.55 -8.86
N ASP A 84 -15.52 13.87 -9.83
CA ASP A 84 -15.30 14.99 -10.75
C ASP A 84 -15.82 16.32 -10.21
N ASP A 85 -16.44 16.34 -9.02
CA ASP A 85 -16.83 17.58 -8.36
C ASP A 85 -15.59 18.41 -8.02
N GLU A 86 -15.67 19.71 -8.25
CA GLU A 86 -14.61 20.65 -7.92
C GLU A 86 -14.68 21.13 -6.47
N ARG A 87 -13.52 21.27 -5.85
CA ARG A 87 -13.32 21.86 -4.51
C ARG A 87 -12.19 22.89 -4.57
N THR A 88 -12.28 23.91 -3.73
CA THR A 88 -11.16 24.83 -3.52
C THR A 88 -10.01 24.05 -2.87
N VAL A 89 -8.79 24.25 -3.35
CA VAL A 89 -7.59 23.70 -2.72
C VAL A 89 -7.11 24.68 -1.66
N ASP A 90 -7.30 24.31 -0.40
CA ASP A 90 -6.94 25.15 0.75
C ASP A 90 -5.55 24.81 1.28
N ALA A 91 -4.91 25.81 1.92
CA ALA A 91 -3.69 25.57 2.67
C ALA A 91 -3.99 24.69 3.89
N VAL A 92 -3.11 23.74 4.18
CA VAL A 92 -3.24 22.81 5.32
C VAL A 92 -2.18 23.17 6.37
N PRO A 93 -2.56 23.51 7.61
CA PRO A 93 -1.59 23.85 8.66
C PRO A 93 -0.55 22.74 8.87
N GLY A 94 0.73 23.12 8.88
CA GLY A 94 1.85 22.18 9.08
C GLY A 94 2.18 21.30 7.88
N ALA A 95 1.58 21.53 6.72
CA ALA A 95 1.91 20.84 5.47
C ALA A 95 2.41 21.83 4.43
N GLU A 96 3.57 21.55 3.83
CA GLU A 96 4.11 22.33 2.73
C GLU A 96 3.67 21.70 1.39
N PRO A 97 3.06 22.48 0.48
CA PRO A 97 2.65 21.95 -0.82
C PRO A 97 3.85 21.74 -1.74
N GLY A 98 3.79 20.71 -2.56
CA GLY A 98 4.66 20.59 -3.73
C GLY A 98 4.33 21.66 -4.79
N PRO A 99 5.18 21.86 -5.80
CA PRO A 99 5.05 22.95 -6.77
C PRO A 99 3.69 22.98 -7.49
N GLU A 100 3.15 21.80 -7.80
CA GLU A 100 1.87 21.68 -8.49
C GLU A 100 0.69 22.07 -7.59
N VAL A 101 0.69 21.64 -6.33
CA VAL A 101 -0.36 22.01 -5.38
C VAL A 101 -0.25 23.48 -4.98
N ALA A 102 0.97 24.01 -4.87
CA ALA A 102 1.20 25.44 -4.64
C ALA A 102 0.55 26.30 -5.74
N ALA A 103 0.62 25.86 -7.00
CA ALA A 103 -0.04 26.55 -8.11
C ALA A 103 -1.57 26.47 -8.09
N LEU A 104 -2.14 25.52 -7.33
CA LEU A 104 -3.58 25.30 -7.19
C LEU A 104 -4.19 25.96 -5.94
N LEU A 105 -3.39 26.45 -5.00
CA LEU A 105 -3.90 27.09 -3.78
C LEU A 105 -4.89 28.22 -4.09
N GLY A 106 -6.06 28.17 -3.44
CA GLY A 106 -7.17 29.11 -3.65
C GLY A 106 -7.93 28.91 -4.97
N LYS A 107 -7.55 27.96 -5.81
CA LYS A 107 -8.23 27.60 -7.06
C LYS A 107 -9.03 26.31 -6.88
N LYS A 108 -9.88 26.03 -7.86
CA LYS A 108 -10.65 24.79 -7.93
C LYS A 108 -9.83 23.66 -8.54
N ALA A 109 -9.97 22.47 -7.98
CA ALA A 109 -9.54 21.21 -8.57
C ALA A 109 -10.59 20.13 -8.30
N SER A 110 -10.71 19.14 -9.19
CA SER A 110 -11.59 18.00 -8.93
C SER A 110 -11.05 17.13 -7.79
N ILE A 111 -11.94 16.43 -7.09
CA ILE A 111 -11.56 15.45 -6.07
C ILE A 111 -10.63 14.39 -6.68
N ARG A 112 -10.92 13.94 -7.91
CA ARG A 112 -10.07 13.05 -8.71
C ARG A 112 -8.66 13.59 -8.88
N ARG A 113 -8.51 14.88 -9.21
CA ARG A 113 -7.18 15.53 -9.34
C ARG A 113 -6.43 15.56 -8.01
N MET A 114 -7.13 15.87 -6.91
CA MET A 114 -6.52 15.85 -5.58
C MET A 114 -6.10 14.44 -5.17
N ILE A 115 -6.83 13.39 -5.56
CA ILE A 115 -6.41 12.00 -5.36
C ILE A 115 -5.09 11.74 -6.10
N ASP A 116 -4.97 12.11 -7.37
CA ASP A 116 -3.71 11.92 -8.11
C ASP A 116 -2.53 12.62 -7.43
N LEU A 117 -2.73 13.83 -6.90
CA LEU A 117 -1.72 14.60 -6.17
C LEU A 117 -1.34 13.96 -4.83
N MET A 118 -2.32 13.46 -4.08
CA MET A 118 -2.08 12.71 -2.84
C MET A 118 -1.27 11.44 -3.12
N ILE A 119 -1.59 10.70 -4.19
CA ILE A 119 -0.90 9.48 -4.58
C ILE A 119 0.55 9.75 -5.02
N ALA A 120 0.79 10.93 -5.61
CA ALA A 120 2.12 11.45 -5.89
C ALA A 120 2.89 11.89 -4.62
N GLY A 121 2.23 11.89 -3.45
CA GLY A 121 2.83 12.17 -2.15
C GLY A 121 2.59 13.58 -1.61
N ASP A 122 1.70 14.38 -2.22
CA ASP A 122 1.49 15.75 -1.76
C ASP A 122 0.68 15.81 -0.44
N PRO A 123 1.24 16.39 0.65
CA PRO A 123 0.60 16.40 1.95
C PRO A 123 -0.57 17.41 2.04
N VAL A 124 -0.59 18.46 1.22
CA VAL A 124 -1.68 19.45 1.19
C VAL A 124 -2.88 18.87 0.42
N ALA A 125 -2.66 18.20 -0.70
CA ALA A 125 -3.73 17.47 -1.40
C ALA A 125 -4.36 16.40 -0.49
N ARG A 126 -3.52 15.65 0.23
CA ARG A 126 -3.98 14.69 1.24
C ARG A 126 -4.82 15.35 2.33
N GLY A 127 -4.38 16.47 2.89
CA GLY A 127 -5.13 17.19 3.92
C GLY A 127 -6.50 17.70 3.42
N ASN A 128 -6.57 18.19 2.19
CA ASN A 128 -7.85 18.57 1.57
C ASN A 128 -8.80 17.37 1.40
N LEU A 129 -8.29 16.20 1.03
CA LEU A 129 -9.08 14.97 0.95
C LEU A 129 -9.53 14.46 2.33
N VAL A 130 -8.69 14.59 3.36
CA VAL A 130 -9.09 14.32 4.74
C VAL A 130 -10.24 15.24 5.16
N HIS A 131 -10.16 16.54 4.85
CA HIS A 131 -11.26 17.47 5.10
C HIS A 131 -12.53 17.06 4.35
N GLN A 132 -12.42 16.74 3.06
CA GLN A 132 -13.53 16.25 2.22
C GLN A 132 -14.19 14.98 2.78
N ALA A 133 -13.44 14.11 3.45
CA ALA A 133 -13.95 12.91 4.11
C ALA A 133 -14.62 13.16 5.48
N GLY A 134 -14.73 14.44 5.90
CA GLY A 134 -15.26 14.83 7.20
C GLY A 134 -14.19 14.88 8.30
N GLY A 135 -12.95 15.25 7.93
CA GLY A 135 -11.82 15.37 8.83
C GLY A 135 -11.24 14.02 9.31
N PRO A 136 -10.26 14.05 10.23
CA PRO A 136 -9.63 12.85 10.77
C PRO A 136 -10.63 11.85 11.36
N GLU A 137 -11.68 12.35 12.01
CA GLU A 137 -12.75 11.53 12.59
C GLU A 137 -13.57 10.81 11.52
N GLY A 138 -13.85 11.49 10.41
CA GLY A 138 -14.52 10.90 9.25
C GLY A 138 -13.71 9.75 8.67
N VAL A 139 -12.41 9.96 8.47
CA VAL A 139 -11.48 8.92 8.01
C VAL A 139 -11.42 7.77 9.02
N ALA A 140 -11.25 8.06 10.31
CA ALA A 140 -11.17 7.05 11.37
C ALA A 140 -12.44 6.19 11.47
N ARG A 141 -13.63 6.77 11.28
CA ARG A 141 -14.89 5.99 11.22
C ARG A 141 -14.87 4.98 10.06
N ARG A 142 -14.35 5.37 8.90
CA ARG A 142 -14.29 4.50 7.72
C ARG A 142 -13.21 3.43 7.86
N MET A 143 -12.07 3.79 8.43
CA MET A 143 -11.02 2.83 8.83
C MET A 143 -11.59 1.73 9.72
N ARG A 144 -12.33 2.08 10.79
CA ARG A 144 -12.99 1.08 11.65
C ARG A 144 -14.00 0.23 10.89
N SER A 145 -14.81 0.83 10.03
CA SER A 145 -15.77 0.08 9.19
C SER A 145 -15.11 -0.86 8.18
N ALA A 146 -13.81 -0.66 7.91
CA ALA A 146 -12.98 -1.51 7.07
C ALA A 146 -12.07 -2.47 7.87
N GLY A 147 -12.28 -2.59 9.18
CA GLY A 147 -11.53 -3.50 10.06
C GLY A 147 -10.16 -3.00 10.50
N MET A 148 -9.88 -1.69 10.39
CA MET A 148 -8.69 -1.06 10.96
C MET A 148 -9.05 -0.43 12.31
N GLU A 149 -8.89 -1.20 13.39
CA GLU A 149 -9.29 -0.80 14.74
C GLU A 149 -8.18 -0.06 15.49
N ARG A 150 -6.93 -0.41 15.19
CA ARG A 150 -5.74 0.07 15.91
C ARG A 150 -4.96 1.13 15.14
N SER A 151 -5.12 1.19 13.82
CA SER A 151 -4.54 2.25 13.00
C SER A 151 -5.29 3.56 13.19
N GLU A 152 -4.55 4.67 13.12
CA GLU A 152 -5.05 6.01 13.36
C GLU A 152 -4.97 6.84 12.08
N ALA A 153 -6.04 7.61 11.79
CA ALA A 153 -6.14 8.47 10.61
C ALA A 153 -5.01 9.53 10.52
N GLY A 154 -4.35 9.84 11.62
CA GLY A 154 -3.39 10.95 11.75
C GLY A 154 -1.98 10.57 12.22
N GLY A 155 -1.63 9.29 12.33
CA GLY A 155 -0.35 8.94 12.94
C GLY A 155 0.07 7.49 12.75
N ALA A 156 -0.41 6.62 13.64
CA ALA A 156 0.02 5.23 13.68
C ALA A 156 -0.69 4.35 12.64
N GLY A 157 0.00 3.38 12.09
CA GLY A 157 -0.53 2.33 11.25
C GLY A 157 -0.05 0.96 11.74
N VAL A 158 -0.93 -0.03 11.62
CA VAL A 158 -0.63 -1.43 11.92
C VAL A 158 -0.45 -2.19 10.60
N PRO A 159 0.74 -2.74 10.27
CA PRO A 159 1.00 -3.33 8.96
C PRO A 159 -0.02 -4.39 8.55
N ARG A 160 -0.48 -5.23 9.49
CA ARG A 160 -1.50 -6.25 9.22
C ARG A 160 -2.85 -5.65 8.83
N GLU A 161 -3.28 -4.57 9.47
CA GLU A 161 -4.56 -3.92 9.14
C GLU A 161 -4.53 -3.32 7.74
N TYR A 162 -3.43 -2.66 7.37
CA TYR A 162 -3.22 -2.19 6.01
C TYR A 162 -3.19 -3.35 5.00
N GLY A 163 -2.55 -4.45 5.37
CA GLY A 163 -2.48 -5.66 4.56
C GLY A 163 -3.86 -6.26 4.28
N ARG A 164 -4.69 -6.38 5.32
CA ARG A 164 -6.08 -6.83 5.20
C ARG A 164 -6.93 -5.86 4.37
N LEU A 165 -6.74 -4.55 4.53
CA LEU A 165 -7.44 -3.56 3.73
C LEU A 165 -7.13 -3.73 2.22
N LEU A 166 -5.85 -3.89 1.88
CA LEU A 166 -5.40 -4.09 0.50
C LEU A 166 -5.81 -5.44 -0.08
N ASP A 167 -5.83 -6.50 0.73
CA ASP A 167 -6.37 -7.80 0.35
C ASP A 167 -7.86 -7.70 0.01
N SER A 168 -8.66 -7.05 0.87
CA SER A 168 -10.07 -6.78 0.60
C SER A 168 -10.28 -5.87 -0.64
N LEU A 169 -9.38 -4.91 -0.88
CA LEU A 169 -9.38 -4.14 -2.14
C LEU A 169 -9.11 -5.05 -3.34
N GLY A 170 -8.09 -5.91 -3.27
CA GLY A 170 -7.75 -6.90 -4.29
C GLY A 170 -8.89 -7.85 -4.63
N ARG A 171 -9.70 -8.22 -3.62
CA ARG A 171 -10.91 -9.06 -3.80
C ARG A 171 -12.16 -8.30 -4.23
N GLY A 172 -12.13 -6.97 -4.28
CA GLY A 172 -13.30 -6.17 -4.68
C GLY A 172 -14.35 -5.93 -3.58
N GLU A 173 -13.99 -6.14 -2.31
CA GLU A 173 -14.94 -6.25 -1.19
C GLU A 173 -15.15 -4.94 -0.40
N ILE A 174 -14.36 -3.89 -0.64
CA ILE A 174 -14.38 -2.67 0.18
C ILE A 174 -15.52 -1.70 -0.19
N VAL A 175 -15.78 -1.50 -1.49
CA VAL A 175 -16.86 -0.64 -1.99
C VAL A 175 -17.66 -1.39 -3.06
N SER A 176 -17.00 -1.71 -4.16
CA SER A 176 -17.49 -2.55 -5.24
C SER A 176 -16.30 -3.03 -6.07
N PRO A 177 -16.43 -4.08 -6.89
CA PRO A 177 -15.34 -4.54 -7.75
C PRO A 177 -14.78 -3.43 -8.65
N ALA A 178 -15.64 -2.59 -9.23
CA ALA A 178 -15.23 -1.48 -10.10
C ALA A 178 -14.48 -0.38 -9.32
N ALA A 179 -15.00 0.02 -8.16
CA ALA A 179 -14.36 1.03 -7.32
C ALA A 179 -13.01 0.54 -6.76
N SER A 180 -12.93 -0.74 -6.39
CA SER A 180 -11.66 -1.37 -6.00
C SER A 180 -10.64 -1.38 -7.11
N ALA A 181 -11.04 -1.72 -8.34
CA ALA A 181 -10.14 -1.67 -9.49
C ALA A 181 -9.63 -0.24 -9.76
N GLU A 182 -10.51 0.76 -9.64
CA GLU A 182 -10.13 2.18 -9.77
C GLU A 182 -9.11 2.59 -8.68
N MET A 183 -9.36 2.23 -7.41
CA MET A 183 -8.44 2.44 -6.28
C MET A 183 -7.07 1.81 -6.50
N LEU A 184 -7.03 0.56 -6.95
CA LEU A 184 -5.78 -0.13 -7.27
C LEU A 184 -5.05 0.55 -8.44
N SER A 185 -5.77 1.08 -9.44
CA SER A 185 -5.16 1.82 -10.55
C SER A 185 -4.47 3.11 -10.08
N TRP A 186 -5.04 3.83 -9.11
CA TRP A 186 -4.37 4.95 -8.46
C TRP A 186 -3.13 4.51 -7.71
N LEU A 187 -3.24 3.54 -6.80
CA LEU A 187 -2.13 3.06 -5.98
C LEU A 187 -0.94 2.57 -6.83
N SER A 188 -1.22 1.93 -7.98
CA SER A 188 -0.18 1.47 -8.90
C SER A 188 0.67 2.58 -9.55
N ARG A 189 0.17 3.83 -9.54
CA ARG A 189 0.86 5.01 -10.07
C ARG A 189 1.71 5.73 -9.03
N SER A 190 1.69 5.30 -7.77
CA SER A 190 2.50 5.91 -6.72
C SER A 190 3.99 5.74 -7.05
N PRO A 191 4.81 6.81 -7.02
CA PRO A 191 6.24 6.72 -7.32
C PRO A 191 7.02 5.94 -6.24
N SER A 192 6.49 5.92 -5.00
CA SER A 192 7.10 5.26 -3.85
C SER A 192 6.03 4.46 -3.09
N PRO A 193 5.53 3.35 -3.66
CA PRO A 193 4.43 2.61 -3.07
C PRO A 193 4.88 1.96 -1.76
N ARG A 194 4.51 2.57 -0.63
CA ARG A 194 4.67 1.99 0.73
C ARG A 194 3.74 0.80 0.95
N ALA A 195 2.75 0.64 0.09
CA ALA A 195 1.94 -0.56 0.00
C ALA A 195 1.40 -0.73 -1.40
N GLY A 196 1.01 -1.94 -1.77
CA GLY A 196 0.45 -2.19 -3.08
C GLY A 196 0.01 -3.62 -3.30
N VAL A 197 -0.65 -3.82 -4.43
CA VAL A 197 -0.91 -5.13 -5.01
C VAL A 197 0.05 -5.31 -6.18
N ALA A 198 0.87 -6.35 -6.13
CA ALA A 198 1.77 -6.73 -7.21
C ALA A 198 1.29 -8.03 -7.84
N ALA A 199 1.63 -8.25 -9.11
CA ALA A 199 1.38 -9.53 -9.78
C ALA A 199 2.63 -10.02 -10.52
N ALA A 200 2.94 -11.31 -10.42
CA ALA A 200 3.96 -11.97 -11.22
C ALA A 200 3.67 -13.47 -11.36
N ALA A 201 3.93 -14.01 -12.56
CA ALA A 201 3.76 -15.42 -12.90
C ALA A 201 2.40 -16.02 -12.50
N GLY A 202 1.33 -15.29 -12.79
CA GLY A 202 -0.04 -15.72 -12.47
C GLY A 202 -0.41 -15.66 -10.99
N ARG A 203 0.46 -15.11 -10.14
CA ARG A 203 0.22 -14.87 -8.71
C ARG A 203 0.06 -13.39 -8.43
N SER A 204 -0.78 -13.09 -7.45
CA SER A 204 -1.00 -11.73 -6.96
C SER A 204 -0.59 -11.67 -5.50
N PHE A 205 0.02 -10.57 -5.10
CA PHE A 205 0.59 -10.38 -3.78
C PHE A 205 0.16 -9.03 -3.24
N VAL A 206 -0.14 -8.97 -1.94
CA VAL A 206 -0.31 -7.73 -1.19
C VAL A 206 0.95 -7.51 -0.38
N PHE A 207 1.44 -6.27 -0.34
CA PHE A 207 2.49 -5.90 0.58
C PHE A 207 2.23 -4.53 1.20
N VAL A 208 2.75 -4.34 2.42
CA VAL A 208 2.78 -3.09 3.17
C VAL A 208 4.15 -2.99 3.83
N VAL A 209 4.75 -1.80 3.76
CA VAL A 209 6.01 -1.45 4.41
C VAL A 209 5.80 -0.16 5.19
N LEU A 210 5.79 -0.26 6.51
CA LEU A 210 5.77 0.88 7.43
C LEU A 210 7.17 1.06 8.01
N ALA A 211 8.00 1.84 7.32
CA ALA A 211 9.36 2.14 7.72
C ALA A 211 9.71 3.60 7.38
N ALA A 212 10.70 4.16 8.07
CA ALA A 212 11.21 5.49 7.78
C ALA A 212 11.79 5.55 6.34
N ASP A 213 12.65 4.58 6.02
CA ASP A 213 13.19 4.35 4.67
C ASP A 213 12.76 2.96 4.15
N PRO A 214 11.77 2.88 3.24
CA PRO A 214 11.30 1.61 2.71
C PRO A 214 12.15 1.10 1.52
N ALA A 215 13.15 1.85 1.02
CA ALA A 215 13.77 1.57 -0.28
C ALA A 215 14.42 0.18 -0.35
N ALA A 216 15.16 -0.22 0.69
CA ALA A 216 15.80 -1.53 0.76
C ALA A 216 14.76 -2.66 0.76
N VAL A 217 13.69 -2.52 1.54
CA VAL A 217 12.60 -3.49 1.62
C VAL A 217 11.86 -3.61 0.29
N LEU A 218 11.54 -2.47 -0.34
CA LEU A 218 10.87 -2.44 -1.66
C LEU A 218 11.73 -3.06 -2.76
N ARG A 219 13.06 -2.93 -2.67
CA ARG A 219 13.99 -3.61 -3.59
C ARG A 219 13.92 -5.13 -3.42
N VAL A 220 13.96 -5.63 -2.19
CA VAL A 220 13.80 -7.08 -1.90
C VAL A 220 12.48 -7.62 -2.44
N LEU A 221 11.36 -6.91 -2.20
CA LEU A 221 10.05 -7.30 -2.72
C LEU A 221 10.03 -7.34 -4.25
N ARG A 222 10.63 -6.34 -4.91
CA ARG A 222 10.70 -6.28 -6.38
C ARG A 222 11.54 -7.41 -6.96
N GLU A 223 12.68 -7.72 -6.35
CA GLU A 223 13.55 -8.83 -6.74
C GLU A 223 12.81 -10.17 -6.60
N HIS A 224 12.08 -10.36 -5.49
CA HIS A 224 11.26 -11.55 -5.28
C HIS A 224 10.18 -11.70 -6.35
N VAL A 225 9.38 -10.66 -6.59
CA VAL A 225 8.34 -10.65 -7.63
C VAL A 225 8.91 -10.89 -9.02
N SER A 226 10.11 -10.35 -9.31
CA SER A 226 10.76 -10.54 -10.61
C SER A 226 11.33 -11.96 -10.77
N SER A 227 11.83 -12.57 -9.71
CA SER A 227 12.37 -13.95 -9.72
C SER A 227 11.32 -15.02 -9.98
N LYS A 228 10.03 -14.69 -9.86
CA LYS A 228 8.93 -15.59 -10.17
C LYS A 228 8.59 -15.61 -11.67
N ARG A 229 9.08 -14.66 -12.48
CA ARG A 229 8.76 -14.54 -13.92
C ARG A 229 9.44 -15.57 -14.80
#